data_AF-A0A7J7PCB2-F1
#
_entry.id   AF-A0A7J7PCB2-F1
#
_cell.length_a   1.000
_cell.length_b   1.000
_cell.length_c   1.000
_cell.angle_alpha   90.00
_cell.angle_beta   90.00
_cell.angle_gamma   90.00
#
_symmetry.space_group_name_H-M   'P 1'
#
loop_
_entity.id
_entity.type
_entity.pdbx_description
1 polymer ?
#
loop_
_entity_poly.entity_id
_entity_poly.type
_entity_poly.pdbx_seq_one_letter_code
_entity_poly.pdbx_strand_id
1 'polypeptide(L)'
;MAGSDGNKECDWTERVKSGGSVPHHEPDNCANGWATPSGDIFMVRGPEYFSTKAKISGGEYLLKPLGFDWIKSTTKIVDVLNNPKSRVRAAVENEFPNSDKPFIWAFNIQLPSKDNFSAVAYFVALDPIPEGSLMDRFLKGDDSFRNSRLKLIANIVKGPWIVRKAVGELVICLLGKAVSCKFFVRENYVEVDVDIGASMVASAIVHLAFGYITTLTVDLAFLIESQIDLELPEKILGAVRFSELNPASAKPIDPPSDENLQSSLPTGFWKSIGQGFSHFLHPNAQDSASISVSPHENGTITDKGSSDEFKKCRNALKVPQFTINSFHDILWVANDFLSFGYSGGAISGAGPNGVFGTDGGESVAGFGGGGVIGSECGGERGYIQFGPLLAHRELARM
;
A
#
# COMPACT_ATOMS: atom_id res chain seq x y z
N MET A 1 14.24 -7.09 -48.14
CA MET A 1 14.70 -8.00 -47.07
C MET A 1 14.01 -7.57 -45.80
N ALA A 2 12.94 -8.24 -45.42
CA ALA A 2 12.16 -7.95 -44.21
C ALA A 2 11.78 -9.30 -43.60
N GLY A 3 12.23 -9.54 -42.37
CA GLY A 3 11.98 -10.79 -41.66
C GLY A 3 13.17 -11.28 -40.84
N SER A 4 13.50 -10.60 -39.74
CA SER A 4 14.31 -11.21 -38.67
C SER A 4 14.07 -10.63 -37.26
N ASP A 5 13.38 -9.49 -37.13
CA ASP A 5 13.31 -8.80 -35.82
C ASP A 5 12.33 -9.45 -34.84
N GLY A 6 11.21 -10.01 -35.31
CA GLY A 6 10.24 -10.66 -34.42
C GLY A 6 10.75 -11.92 -33.71
N ASN A 7 11.80 -12.57 -34.23
CA ASN A 7 12.35 -13.80 -33.64
C ASN A 7 13.36 -13.53 -32.51
N LYS A 8 13.94 -12.32 -32.46
CA LYS A 8 14.90 -11.91 -31.40
C LYS A 8 14.22 -11.26 -30.21
N GLU A 9 13.14 -10.50 -30.47
CA GLU A 9 12.38 -9.81 -29.43
C GLU A 9 11.70 -10.78 -28.44
N CYS A 10 11.20 -11.91 -28.94
CA CYS A 10 10.69 -13.00 -28.10
C CYS A 10 11.82 -13.69 -27.30
N ASP A 11 13.04 -13.77 -27.83
CA ASP A 11 14.08 -14.57 -27.23
C ASP A 11 14.65 -13.94 -25.93
N TRP A 12 14.93 -12.62 -25.92
CA TRP A 12 15.45 -11.98 -24.72
C TRP A 12 14.43 -11.88 -23.59
N THR A 13 13.17 -11.58 -23.90
CA THR A 13 12.10 -11.50 -22.90
C THR A 13 11.87 -12.86 -22.24
N GLU A 14 11.86 -13.96 -23.01
CA GLU A 14 11.75 -15.31 -22.46
C GLU A 14 12.98 -15.72 -21.62
N ARG A 15 14.20 -15.30 -22.00
CA ARG A 15 15.39 -15.47 -21.14
C ARG A 15 15.24 -14.74 -19.80
N VAL A 16 14.70 -13.53 -19.80
CA VAL A 16 14.45 -12.79 -18.55
C VAL A 16 13.33 -13.45 -17.74
N LYS A 17 12.23 -13.88 -18.35
CA LYS A 17 11.15 -14.57 -17.63
C LYS A 17 11.63 -15.85 -16.94
N SER A 18 12.45 -16.64 -17.64
CA SER A 18 12.97 -17.92 -17.13
C SER A 18 14.17 -17.78 -16.16
N GLY A 19 14.85 -16.63 -16.15
CA GLY A 19 16.02 -16.39 -15.29
C GLY A 19 15.73 -15.95 -13.85
N GLY A 20 14.46 -15.87 -13.45
CA GLY A 20 14.04 -15.47 -12.09
C GLY A 20 14.19 -16.57 -11.04
N SER A 21 14.09 -16.19 -9.76
CA SER A 21 14.09 -17.18 -8.65
C SER A 21 12.79 -17.97 -8.54
N VAL A 22 11.73 -17.49 -9.19
CA VAL A 22 10.41 -18.11 -9.22
C VAL A 22 10.16 -18.61 -10.65
N PRO A 23 9.86 -19.91 -10.85
CA PRO A 23 9.57 -20.46 -12.17
C PRO A 23 8.35 -19.80 -12.81
N HIS A 24 8.43 -19.50 -14.10
CA HIS A 24 7.29 -19.03 -14.90
C HIS A 24 6.48 -20.24 -15.41
N HIS A 25 5.16 -20.16 -15.25
CA HIS A 25 4.21 -21.20 -15.63
C HIS A 25 2.98 -20.62 -16.33
N GLU A 26 2.18 -21.51 -16.92
CA GLU A 26 0.84 -21.16 -17.38
C GLU A 26 -0.10 -20.90 -16.19
N PRO A 27 -1.07 -19.99 -16.30
CA PRO A 27 -1.93 -19.60 -15.18
C PRO A 27 -2.70 -20.74 -14.53
N ASP A 28 -3.11 -21.74 -15.32
CA ASP A 28 -3.89 -22.89 -14.86
C ASP A 28 -3.04 -23.92 -14.08
N ASN A 29 -1.71 -23.86 -14.20
CA ASN A 29 -0.77 -24.77 -13.54
C ASN A 29 0.42 -24.01 -12.93
N CYS A 30 0.13 -23.09 -12.02
CA CYS A 30 1.10 -22.13 -11.48
C CYS A 30 1.73 -22.57 -10.14
N ALA A 31 1.70 -23.84 -9.75
CA ALA A 31 2.16 -24.27 -8.42
C ALA A 31 3.64 -23.91 -8.17
N ASN A 32 3.94 -23.31 -7.00
CA ASN A 32 5.29 -22.85 -6.61
C ASN A 32 5.95 -21.89 -7.63
N GLY A 33 5.15 -21.22 -8.44
CA GLY A 33 5.61 -20.40 -9.55
C GLY A 33 4.87 -19.07 -9.66
N TRP A 34 5.14 -18.39 -10.75
CA TRP A 34 4.40 -17.20 -11.18
C TRP A 34 3.89 -17.37 -12.60
N ALA A 35 2.83 -16.66 -12.94
CA ALA A 35 2.20 -16.69 -14.25
C ALA A 35 1.60 -15.33 -14.59
N THR A 36 1.11 -15.19 -15.81
CA THR A 36 0.38 -14.01 -16.26
C THR A 36 -1.10 -14.35 -16.37
N PRO A 37 -1.96 -13.96 -15.41
CA PRO A 37 -3.38 -14.29 -15.47
C PRO A 37 -4.04 -13.60 -16.67
N SER A 38 -5.21 -14.07 -17.11
CA SER A 38 -6.01 -13.36 -18.13
C SER A 38 -6.47 -12.01 -17.58
N GLY A 39 -6.38 -10.95 -18.38
CA GLY A 39 -6.89 -9.64 -17.99
C GLY A 39 -8.40 -9.60 -17.82
N ASP A 40 -9.09 -10.61 -18.37
CA ASP A 40 -10.55 -10.65 -18.38
C ASP A 40 -11.15 -10.91 -17.00
N ILE A 41 -10.35 -11.45 -16.07
CA ILE A 41 -10.78 -11.72 -14.70
C ILE A 41 -10.86 -10.45 -13.85
N PHE A 42 -10.29 -9.35 -14.33
CA PHE A 42 -10.29 -8.07 -13.63
C PHE A 42 -11.34 -7.14 -14.21
N MET A 43 -12.18 -6.56 -13.35
CA MET A 43 -13.23 -5.63 -13.76
C MET A 43 -12.76 -4.17 -13.63
N VAL A 44 -12.70 -3.46 -14.74
CA VAL A 44 -12.19 -2.08 -14.86
C VAL A 44 -13.31 -1.10 -15.25
N ARG A 45 -13.07 0.21 -15.10
CA ARG A 45 -14.05 1.25 -15.45
C ARG A 45 -14.31 1.22 -16.98
N GLY A 46 -15.57 1.02 -17.38
CA GLY A 46 -15.98 1.03 -18.78
C GLY A 46 -15.97 2.43 -19.42
N PRO A 47 -16.23 2.55 -20.73
CA PRO A 47 -16.10 3.80 -21.48
C PRO A 47 -16.99 4.93 -20.93
N GLU A 48 -18.19 4.60 -20.44
CA GLU A 48 -19.14 5.55 -19.85
C GLU A 48 -19.23 5.41 -18.32
N TYR A 49 -18.16 4.98 -17.64
CA TYR A 49 -18.21 4.67 -16.20
C TYR A 49 -18.68 5.84 -15.34
N PHE A 50 -18.32 7.09 -15.65
CA PHE A 50 -18.68 8.20 -14.77
C PHE A 50 -20.19 8.44 -14.71
N SER A 51 -20.91 8.17 -15.79
CA SER A 51 -22.38 8.24 -15.86
C SER A 51 -23.07 6.93 -15.47
N THR A 52 -22.57 5.79 -15.93
CA THR A 52 -23.24 4.49 -15.78
C THR A 52 -22.80 3.67 -14.57
N LYS A 53 -21.60 3.96 -14.04
CA LYS A 53 -20.86 3.09 -13.10
C LYS A 53 -20.61 1.67 -13.62
N ALA A 54 -20.79 1.43 -14.92
CA ALA A 54 -20.62 0.12 -15.52
C ALA A 54 -19.14 -0.25 -15.66
N LYS A 55 -18.77 -1.42 -15.14
CA LYS A 55 -17.44 -2.00 -15.30
C LYS A 55 -17.44 -3.01 -16.44
N ILE A 56 -16.30 -3.12 -17.10
CA ILE A 56 -16.05 -4.09 -18.17
C ILE A 56 -14.87 -4.97 -17.79
N SER A 57 -14.71 -6.05 -18.54
CA SER A 57 -13.54 -6.91 -18.47
C SER A 57 -12.27 -6.15 -18.90
N GLY A 58 -11.15 -6.38 -18.22
CA GLY A 58 -9.91 -5.61 -18.37
C GLY A 58 -9.21 -5.76 -19.71
N GLY A 59 -9.35 -6.92 -20.36
CA GLY A 59 -8.75 -7.21 -21.66
C GLY A 59 -7.22 -7.20 -21.63
N GLU A 60 -6.61 -6.77 -22.73
CA GLU A 60 -5.16 -6.79 -22.90
C GLU A 60 -4.43 -5.78 -22.00
N TYR A 61 -3.23 -6.18 -21.57
CA TYR A 61 -2.33 -5.33 -20.78
C TYR A 61 -1.57 -4.35 -21.67
N LEU A 62 -1.33 -3.15 -21.14
CA LEU A 62 -0.50 -2.13 -21.78
C LEU A 62 0.98 -2.53 -21.82
N LEU A 63 1.45 -3.30 -20.83
CA LEU A 63 2.82 -3.76 -20.72
C LEU A 63 2.88 -5.29 -20.78
N LYS A 64 3.94 -5.83 -21.39
CA LYS A 64 4.18 -7.27 -21.41
C LYS A 64 4.86 -7.70 -20.10
N PRO A 65 4.49 -8.85 -19.52
CA PRO A 65 5.19 -9.41 -18.36
C PRO A 65 6.64 -9.72 -18.75
N LEU A 66 7.58 -9.35 -17.88
CA LEU A 66 9.02 -9.55 -18.11
C LEU A 66 9.66 -10.48 -17.08
N GLY A 67 9.18 -10.47 -15.84
CA GLY A 67 9.71 -11.34 -14.80
C GLY A 67 9.05 -11.15 -13.46
N PHE A 68 9.28 -12.10 -12.56
CA PHE A 68 8.91 -12.00 -11.17
C PHE A 68 10.05 -12.50 -10.30
N ASP A 69 10.45 -11.70 -9.31
CA ASP A 69 11.49 -12.06 -8.35
C ASP A 69 10.92 -12.14 -6.95
N TRP A 70 11.31 -13.20 -6.24
CA TRP A 70 11.12 -13.36 -4.82
C TRP A 70 12.48 -13.27 -4.14
N ILE A 71 12.73 -12.16 -3.45
CA ILE A 71 14.03 -11.81 -2.88
C ILE A 71 13.92 -11.49 -1.39
N LYS A 72 15.02 -11.66 -0.66
CA LYS A 72 15.11 -11.33 0.76
C LYS A 72 16.42 -10.66 1.14
N SER A 73 16.38 -9.85 2.19
CA SER A 73 17.55 -9.19 2.79
C SER A 73 17.33 -8.94 4.28
N THR A 74 18.43 -8.72 5.01
CA THR A 74 18.38 -8.27 6.41
C THR A 74 17.89 -6.83 6.54
N THR A 75 17.99 -6.04 5.48
CA THR A 75 17.50 -4.65 5.40
C THR A 75 16.43 -4.50 4.34
N LYS A 76 15.69 -3.38 4.39
CA LYS A 76 14.66 -3.07 3.41
C LYS A 76 15.28 -2.96 2.00
N ILE A 77 14.67 -3.64 1.03
CA ILE A 77 15.14 -3.70 -0.35
C ILE A 77 14.45 -2.60 -1.17
N VAL A 78 15.22 -1.63 -1.64
CA VAL A 78 14.73 -0.46 -2.39
C VAL A 78 15.52 -0.29 -3.70
N ASP A 79 14.90 0.34 -4.71
CA ASP A 79 15.54 0.67 -6.01
C ASP A 79 16.25 -0.56 -6.64
N VAL A 80 15.54 -1.68 -6.71
CA VAL A 80 16.01 -3.00 -7.16
C VAL A 80 16.62 -2.93 -8.55
N LEU A 81 16.00 -2.19 -9.47
CA LEU A 81 16.50 -2.00 -10.83
C LEU A 81 17.84 -1.24 -10.87
N ASN A 82 18.12 -0.40 -9.88
CA ASN A 82 19.40 0.31 -9.77
C ASN A 82 20.50 -0.53 -9.11
N ASN A 83 20.17 -1.70 -8.54
CA ASN A 83 21.17 -2.59 -7.99
C ASN A 83 22.12 -3.09 -9.12
N PRO A 84 23.45 -3.03 -8.96
CA PRO A 84 24.40 -3.54 -9.96
C PRO A 84 24.22 -5.02 -10.33
N LYS A 85 23.62 -5.81 -9.44
CA LYS A 85 23.30 -7.23 -9.65
C LYS A 85 21.87 -7.44 -10.20
N SER A 86 21.17 -6.38 -10.61
CA SER A 86 19.84 -6.46 -11.21
C SER A 86 19.89 -7.25 -12.50
N ARG A 87 19.29 -8.45 -12.49
CA ARG A 87 19.26 -9.34 -13.66
C ARG A 87 18.46 -8.74 -14.83
N VAL A 88 17.40 -7.99 -14.51
CA VAL A 88 16.53 -7.36 -15.52
C VAL A 88 17.28 -6.22 -16.19
N ARG A 89 17.94 -5.35 -15.41
CA ARG A 89 18.76 -4.27 -15.96
C ARG A 89 19.92 -4.81 -16.79
N ALA A 90 20.65 -5.80 -16.26
CA ALA A 90 21.75 -6.43 -16.98
C ALA A 90 21.30 -7.06 -18.30
N ALA A 91 20.13 -7.71 -18.33
CA ALA A 91 19.59 -8.27 -19.56
C ALA A 91 19.27 -7.19 -20.61
N VAL A 92 18.65 -6.08 -20.19
CA VAL A 92 18.36 -4.94 -21.08
C VAL A 92 19.65 -4.29 -21.60
N GLU A 93 20.65 -4.07 -20.73
CA GLU A 93 21.93 -3.48 -21.13
C GLU A 93 22.72 -4.38 -22.10
N ASN A 94 22.66 -5.70 -21.92
CA ASN A 94 23.34 -6.67 -22.79
C ASN A 94 22.65 -6.82 -24.15
N GLU A 95 21.31 -6.77 -24.20
CA GLU A 95 20.55 -6.91 -25.44
C GLU A 95 20.57 -5.62 -26.26
N PHE A 96 20.55 -4.45 -25.60
CA PHE A 96 20.45 -3.13 -26.22
C PHE A 96 21.64 -2.22 -25.84
N PRO A 97 22.90 -2.58 -26.18
CA PRO A 97 24.08 -1.81 -25.79
C PRO A 97 24.23 -0.49 -26.56
N ASN A 98 23.72 -0.42 -27.79
CA ASN A 98 23.89 0.72 -28.72
C ASN A 98 22.58 1.13 -29.40
N SER A 99 21.44 0.80 -28.80
CA SER A 99 20.11 1.10 -29.32
C SER A 99 19.24 1.66 -28.22
N ASP A 100 18.08 2.19 -28.61
CA ASP A 100 17.07 2.59 -27.65
C ASP A 100 16.66 1.39 -26.80
N LYS A 101 16.64 1.59 -25.49
CA LYS A 101 16.28 0.56 -24.52
C LYS A 101 14.76 0.56 -24.35
N PRO A 102 14.11 -0.62 -24.26
CA PRO A 102 12.70 -0.67 -23.93
C PRO A 102 12.46 -0.12 -22.52
N PHE A 103 11.26 0.42 -22.29
CA PHE A 103 10.93 1.02 -21.00
C PHE A 103 10.45 -0.05 -20.01
N ILE A 104 11.12 -0.16 -18.87
CA ILE A 104 10.82 -1.17 -17.84
C ILE A 104 9.95 -0.58 -16.73
N TRP A 105 8.92 -1.32 -16.32
CA TRP A 105 8.11 -0.98 -15.16
C TRP A 105 8.28 -2.05 -14.09
N ALA A 106 8.72 -1.68 -12.89
CA ALA A 106 8.84 -2.57 -11.75
C ALA A 106 7.88 -2.17 -10.62
N PHE A 107 7.21 -3.15 -10.04
CA PHE A 107 6.47 -3.01 -8.79
C PHE A 107 7.15 -3.88 -7.74
N ASN A 108 7.80 -3.25 -6.77
CA ASN A 108 8.50 -3.90 -5.66
C ASN A 108 7.60 -3.87 -4.42
N ILE A 109 6.90 -4.96 -4.16
CA ILE A 109 6.04 -5.10 -2.96
C ILE A 109 6.91 -5.53 -1.79
N GLN A 110 7.17 -4.58 -0.89
CA GLN A 110 8.08 -4.74 0.24
C GLN A 110 7.30 -5.26 1.44
N LEU A 111 7.79 -6.35 2.02
CA LEU A 111 7.23 -7.00 3.19
C LEU A 111 8.23 -6.95 4.34
N PRO A 112 8.21 -5.87 5.16
CA PRO A 112 9.04 -5.80 6.33
C PRO A 112 8.70 -6.92 7.32
N SER A 113 9.69 -7.73 7.66
CA SER A 113 9.60 -8.75 8.71
C SER A 113 10.95 -8.83 9.43
N LYS A 114 11.22 -9.90 10.19
CA LYS A 114 12.56 -10.19 10.68
C LYS A 114 13.57 -10.27 9.53
N ASP A 115 13.20 -10.96 8.46
CA ASP A 115 13.85 -10.90 7.15
C ASP A 115 12.97 -10.07 6.24
N ASN A 116 13.51 -9.06 5.58
CA ASN A 116 12.75 -8.23 4.65
C ASN A 116 12.59 -9.00 3.34
N PHE A 117 11.34 -9.24 2.93
CA PHE A 117 11.05 -9.86 1.64
C PHE A 117 10.57 -8.81 0.64
N SER A 118 10.85 -9.05 -0.63
CA SER A 118 10.28 -8.28 -1.74
C SER A 118 9.78 -9.22 -2.83
N ALA A 119 8.53 -9.04 -3.21
CA ALA A 119 7.96 -9.60 -4.44
C ALA A 119 8.03 -8.52 -5.52
N VAL A 120 8.87 -8.73 -6.53
CA VAL A 120 9.12 -7.73 -7.56
C VAL A 120 8.55 -8.21 -8.89
N ALA A 121 7.54 -7.53 -9.39
CA ALA A 121 6.96 -7.79 -10.71
C ALA A 121 7.52 -6.82 -11.74
N TYR A 122 8.08 -7.35 -12.81
CA TYR A 122 8.68 -6.58 -13.91
C TYR A 122 7.82 -6.69 -15.16
N PHE A 123 7.62 -5.56 -15.82
CA PHE A 123 6.90 -5.44 -17.07
C PHE A 123 7.72 -4.60 -18.05
N VAL A 124 7.44 -4.73 -19.34
CA VAL A 124 8.13 -4.01 -20.41
C VAL A 124 7.13 -3.38 -21.37
N ALA A 125 7.39 -2.12 -21.74
CA ALA A 125 6.79 -1.49 -22.90
C ALA A 125 7.69 -1.80 -24.11
N LEU A 126 7.18 -2.62 -25.03
CA LEU A 126 7.88 -2.94 -26.28
C LEU A 126 7.77 -1.78 -27.28
N ASP A 127 6.62 -1.11 -27.29
CA ASP A 127 6.40 0.11 -28.04
C ASP A 127 6.68 1.36 -27.19
N PRO A 128 7.09 2.47 -27.80
CA PRO A 128 7.20 3.76 -27.12
C PRO A 128 5.89 4.16 -26.45
N ILE A 129 5.97 4.68 -25.23
CA ILE A 129 4.81 5.18 -24.49
C ILE A 129 4.25 6.40 -25.25
N PRO A 130 2.97 6.39 -25.69
CA PRO A 130 2.43 7.50 -26.47
C PRO A 130 2.41 8.80 -25.67
N GLU A 131 2.93 9.87 -26.27
CA GLU A 131 2.94 11.19 -25.63
C GLU A 131 1.51 11.67 -25.30
N GLY A 132 1.33 12.25 -24.11
CA GLY A 132 0.04 12.72 -23.62
C GLY A 132 -0.89 11.62 -23.10
N SER A 133 -0.54 10.33 -23.29
CA SER A 133 -1.27 9.22 -22.69
C SER A 133 -1.30 9.31 -21.16
N LEU A 134 -2.22 8.57 -20.52
CA LEU A 134 -2.26 8.53 -19.06
C LEU A 134 -0.97 7.97 -18.45
N MET A 135 -0.31 7.01 -19.11
CA MET A 135 1.01 6.52 -18.71
C MET A 135 2.09 7.60 -18.80
N ASP A 136 2.17 8.32 -19.92
CA ASP A 136 3.13 9.41 -20.11
C ASP A 136 2.95 10.51 -19.04
N ARG A 137 1.70 10.94 -18.80
CA ARG A 137 1.36 11.89 -17.74
C ARG A 137 1.69 11.38 -16.34
N PHE A 138 1.53 10.08 -16.09
CA PHE A 138 1.91 9.47 -14.81
C PHE A 138 3.43 9.45 -14.58
N LEU A 139 4.20 9.15 -15.62
CA LEU A 139 5.66 9.18 -15.56
C LEU A 139 6.18 10.61 -15.35
N LYS A 140 5.61 11.60 -16.04
CA LYS A 140 5.98 13.02 -15.93
C LYS A 140 5.40 13.74 -14.70
N GLY A 141 4.37 13.17 -14.07
CA GLY A 141 3.68 13.77 -12.93
C GLY A 141 4.53 13.85 -11.65
N ASP A 142 3.99 14.46 -10.60
CA ASP A 142 4.60 14.45 -9.27
C ASP A 142 4.11 13.24 -8.45
N ASP A 143 4.68 13.05 -7.26
CA ASP A 143 4.29 11.94 -6.38
C ASP A 143 2.87 12.07 -5.86
N SER A 144 2.32 13.29 -5.75
CA SER A 144 0.93 13.52 -5.38
C SER A 144 -0.01 12.95 -6.44
N PHE A 145 0.22 13.29 -7.70
CA PHE A 145 -0.47 12.72 -8.84
C PHE A 145 -0.34 11.20 -8.85
N ARG A 146 0.89 10.66 -8.83
CA ARG A 146 1.11 9.20 -8.88
C ARG A 146 0.40 8.47 -7.75
N ASN A 147 0.49 8.97 -6.52
CA ASN A 147 -0.18 8.37 -5.36
C ASN A 147 -1.70 8.41 -5.44
N SER A 148 -2.26 9.47 -6.04
CA SER A 148 -3.71 9.62 -6.21
C SER A 148 -4.29 8.72 -7.31
N ARG A 149 -3.43 8.20 -8.21
CA ARG A 149 -3.84 7.47 -9.42
C ARG A 149 -3.44 5.99 -9.42
N LEU A 150 -2.34 5.62 -8.77
CA LEU A 150 -1.88 4.23 -8.78
C LEU A 150 -2.89 3.32 -8.08
N LYS A 151 -3.36 2.30 -8.79
CA LYS A 151 -4.40 1.38 -8.36
C LYS A 151 -3.92 -0.06 -8.44
N LEU A 152 -4.32 -0.86 -7.46
CA LEU A 152 -4.06 -2.29 -7.38
C LEU A 152 -5.40 -3.02 -7.30
N ILE A 153 -5.53 -4.09 -8.07
CA ILE A 153 -6.56 -5.12 -7.89
C ILE A 153 -5.85 -6.40 -7.44
N ALA A 154 -6.22 -6.95 -6.28
CA ALA A 154 -5.69 -8.22 -5.79
C ALA A 154 -6.82 -9.23 -5.61
N ASN A 155 -6.67 -10.43 -6.16
CA ASN A 155 -7.66 -11.50 -6.08
C ASN A 155 -7.03 -12.76 -5.46
N ILE A 156 -7.62 -13.29 -4.38
CA ILE A 156 -7.17 -14.55 -3.77
C ILE A 156 -7.84 -15.71 -4.48
N VAL A 157 -7.12 -16.31 -5.42
CA VAL A 157 -7.56 -17.45 -6.23
C VAL A 157 -7.65 -18.71 -5.36
N LYS A 158 -6.62 -18.96 -4.56
CA LYS A 158 -6.52 -20.11 -3.66
C LYS A 158 -5.97 -19.65 -2.32
N GLY A 159 -6.56 -20.12 -1.24
CA GLY A 159 -6.03 -19.86 0.08
C GLY A 159 -6.97 -20.33 1.20
N PRO A 160 -6.45 -20.46 2.42
CA PRO A 160 -7.27 -20.75 3.59
C PRO A 160 -8.39 -19.71 3.75
N TRP A 161 -9.57 -20.17 4.17
CA TRP A 161 -10.75 -19.32 4.33
C TRP A 161 -10.49 -18.11 5.23
N ILE A 162 -9.62 -18.26 6.24
CA ILE A 162 -9.22 -17.21 7.17
C ILE A 162 -8.50 -16.05 6.47
N VAL A 163 -7.65 -16.35 5.48
CA VAL A 163 -6.95 -15.33 4.68
C VAL A 163 -7.92 -14.66 3.73
N ARG A 164 -8.77 -15.43 3.04
CA ARG A 164 -9.83 -14.89 2.16
C ARG A 164 -10.76 -13.94 2.92
N LYS A 165 -11.09 -14.25 4.18
CA LYS A 165 -11.94 -13.41 5.01
C LYS A 165 -11.25 -12.14 5.47
N ALA A 166 -9.96 -12.21 5.79
CA ALA A 166 -9.19 -11.07 6.27
C ALA A 166 -8.77 -10.10 5.17
N VAL A 167 -8.35 -10.62 4.02
CA VAL A 167 -7.94 -9.79 2.87
C VAL A 167 -9.16 -9.31 2.08
N GLY A 168 -10.23 -10.11 2.03
CA GLY A 168 -11.26 -10.01 1.02
C GLY A 168 -10.92 -10.90 -0.18
N GLU A 169 -11.94 -11.43 -0.86
CA GLU A 169 -11.72 -12.26 -2.06
C GLU A 169 -11.12 -11.43 -3.19
N LEU A 170 -11.62 -10.20 -3.35
CA LEU A 170 -11.14 -9.21 -4.29
C LEU A 170 -10.90 -7.88 -3.55
N VAL A 171 -9.66 -7.40 -3.59
CA VAL A 171 -9.24 -6.12 -3.07
C VAL A 171 -9.04 -5.17 -4.23
N ILE A 172 -9.62 -3.98 -4.13
CA ILE A 172 -9.34 -2.88 -5.04
C ILE A 172 -8.91 -1.71 -4.17
N CYS A 173 -7.70 -1.20 -4.36
CA CYS A 173 -7.21 -0.06 -3.60
C CYS A 173 -6.45 0.92 -4.47
N LEU A 174 -6.56 2.21 -4.14
CA LEU A 174 -5.64 3.23 -4.61
C LEU A 174 -4.36 3.08 -3.78
N LEU A 175 -3.39 2.37 -4.34
CA LEU A 175 -2.23 1.88 -3.62
C LEU A 175 -1.44 3.01 -2.95
N GLY A 176 -1.23 4.12 -3.67
CA GLY A 176 -0.51 5.29 -3.14
C GLY A 176 -1.25 6.09 -2.07
N LYS A 177 -2.54 5.81 -1.83
CA LYS A 177 -3.29 6.33 -0.67
C LYS A 177 -3.30 5.34 0.50
N ALA A 178 -3.16 4.06 0.20
CA ALA A 178 -3.35 2.97 1.15
C ALA A 178 -2.04 2.63 1.88
N VAL A 179 -0.91 2.73 1.19
CA VAL A 179 0.45 2.46 1.70
C VAL A 179 1.43 3.46 1.09
N SER A 180 2.59 3.62 1.74
CA SER A 180 3.64 4.51 1.23
C SER A 180 4.23 3.92 -0.05
N CYS A 181 4.20 4.71 -1.14
CA CYS A 181 4.82 4.36 -2.41
C CYS A 181 5.96 5.32 -2.72
N LYS A 182 7.15 4.79 -3.04
CA LYS A 182 8.29 5.58 -3.50
C LYS A 182 8.55 5.29 -4.98
N PHE A 183 8.65 6.34 -5.78
CA PHE A 183 8.80 6.26 -7.23
C PHE A 183 10.24 6.56 -7.63
N PHE A 184 10.88 5.64 -8.35
CA PHE A 184 12.19 5.85 -8.96
C PHE A 184 12.01 5.89 -10.47
N VAL A 185 11.76 7.08 -11.00
CA VAL A 185 11.70 7.31 -12.45
C VAL A 185 13.12 7.59 -12.95
N ARG A 186 13.52 6.92 -14.02
CA ARG A 186 14.77 7.10 -14.78
C ARG A 186 14.45 7.14 -16.27
N GLU A 187 15.48 7.28 -17.09
CA GLU A 187 15.37 7.40 -18.56
C GLU A 187 14.63 6.21 -19.20
N ASN A 188 14.97 4.97 -18.82
CA ASN A 188 14.43 3.75 -19.43
C ASN A 188 13.67 2.85 -18.45
N TYR A 189 13.38 3.33 -17.24
CA TYR A 189 12.56 2.57 -16.30
C TYR A 189 11.84 3.43 -15.26
N VAL A 190 10.79 2.84 -14.68
CA VAL A 190 10.20 3.28 -13.42
C VAL A 190 10.13 2.09 -12.46
N GLU A 191 10.52 2.32 -11.21
CA GLU A 191 10.26 1.40 -10.11
C GLU A 191 9.33 2.03 -9.09
N VAL A 192 8.34 1.27 -8.64
CA VAL A 192 7.43 1.62 -7.55
C VAL A 192 7.70 0.71 -6.37
N ASP A 193 8.33 1.26 -5.34
CA ASP A 193 8.51 0.63 -4.04
C ASP A 193 7.25 0.80 -3.21
N VAL A 194 6.56 -0.32 -2.95
CA VAL A 194 5.30 -0.36 -2.19
C VAL A 194 5.61 -0.86 -0.78
N ASP A 195 5.70 0.06 0.18
CA ASP A 195 6.04 -0.26 1.57
C ASP A 195 4.80 -0.65 2.37
N ILE A 196 4.54 -1.95 2.47
CA ILE A 196 3.44 -2.49 3.25
C ILE A 196 3.61 -2.20 4.75
N GLY A 197 4.85 -2.14 5.25
CA GLY A 197 5.13 -1.89 6.66
C GLY A 197 4.84 -0.46 7.11
N ALA A 198 4.69 0.47 6.16
CA ALA A 198 4.31 1.86 6.45
C ALA A 198 2.83 2.02 6.89
N SER A 199 2.00 0.98 6.73
CA SER A 199 0.61 0.96 7.18
C SER A 199 0.39 -0.17 8.18
N MET A 200 0.00 0.16 9.41
CA MET A 200 -0.29 -0.84 10.44
C MET A 200 -1.36 -1.85 9.98
N VAL A 201 -2.34 -1.36 9.23
CA VAL A 201 -3.43 -2.17 8.69
C VAL A 201 -2.92 -3.13 7.62
N ALA A 202 -2.25 -2.59 6.60
CA ALA A 202 -1.74 -3.40 5.49
C ALA A 202 -0.71 -4.43 6.01
N SER A 203 0.17 -3.99 6.91
CA SER A 203 1.14 -4.85 7.60
C SER A 203 0.45 -6.02 8.32
N ALA A 204 -0.58 -5.77 9.13
CA ALA A 204 -1.30 -6.84 9.84
C ALA A 204 -1.96 -7.86 8.89
N ILE A 205 -2.63 -7.37 7.83
CA ILE A 205 -3.30 -8.22 6.83
C ILE A 205 -2.27 -9.07 6.08
N VAL A 206 -1.19 -8.44 5.63
CA VAL A 206 -0.19 -9.13 4.82
C VAL A 206 0.67 -10.07 5.66
N HIS A 207 0.97 -9.77 6.93
CA HIS A 207 1.63 -10.74 7.81
C HIS A 207 0.77 -11.97 8.08
N LEU A 208 -0.55 -11.80 8.23
CA LEU A 208 -1.47 -12.94 8.30
C LEU A 208 -1.40 -13.77 7.01
N ALA A 209 -1.51 -13.14 5.83
CA ALA A 209 -1.41 -13.82 4.55
C ALA A 209 -0.03 -14.50 4.37
N PHE A 210 1.04 -13.85 4.81
CA PHE A 210 2.40 -14.34 4.74
C PHE A 210 2.57 -15.65 5.53
N GLY A 211 1.88 -15.81 6.66
CA GLY A 211 1.84 -17.07 7.41
C GLY A 211 1.28 -18.27 6.62
N TYR A 212 0.55 -18.01 5.53
CA TYR A 212 -0.03 -19.01 4.65
C TYR A 212 0.52 -18.97 3.23
N ILE A 213 1.57 -18.19 2.96
CA ILE A 213 2.05 -17.86 1.61
C ILE A 213 2.35 -19.10 0.74
N THR A 214 2.78 -20.20 1.38
CA THR A 214 3.04 -21.50 0.74
C THR A 214 1.79 -22.26 0.30
N THR A 215 0.59 -21.73 0.58
CA THR A 215 -0.71 -22.29 0.20
C THR A 215 -1.60 -21.27 -0.52
N LEU A 216 -1.11 -20.03 -0.69
CA LEU A 216 -1.83 -18.95 -1.33
C LEU A 216 -1.57 -18.94 -2.84
N THR A 217 -2.59 -18.59 -3.61
CA THR A 217 -2.46 -18.14 -4.99
C THR A 217 -3.15 -16.80 -5.11
N VAL A 218 -2.40 -15.80 -5.56
CA VAL A 218 -2.86 -14.41 -5.61
C VAL A 218 -2.61 -13.87 -7.00
N ASP A 219 -3.64 -13.26 -7.58
CA ASP A 219 -3.53 -12.44 -8.78
C ASP A 219 -3.44 -10.97 -8.38
N LEU A 220 -2.46 -10.26 -8.93
CA LEU A 220 -2.28 -8.82 -8.77
C LEU A 220 -2.32 -8.15 -10.13
N ALA A 221 -3.16 -7.13 -10.30
CA ALA A 221 -3.19 -6.27 -11.48
C ALA A 221 -2.94 -4.81 -11.08
N PHE A 222 -2.01 -4.17 -11.77
CA PHE A 222 -1.62 -2.78 -11.56
C PHE A 222 -2.24 -1.90 -12.63
N LEU A 223 -2.83 -0.77 -12.24
CA LEU A 223 -3.51 0.15 -13.13
C LEU A 223 -3.25 1.60 -12.72
N ILE A 224 -3.50 2.52 -13.65
CA ILE A 224 -3.63 3.95 -13.35
C ILE A 224 -5.13 4.26 -13.39
N GLU A 225 -5.71 4.64 -12.26
CA GLU A 225 -7.14 4.92 -12.18
C GLU A 225 -7.51 6.08 -13.12
N SER A 226 -8.50 5.87 -13.98
CA SER A 226 -9.07 6.94 -14.82
C SER A 226 -9.95 7.85 -13.98
N GLN A 227 -9.83 9.17 -14.07
CA GLN A 227 -10.62 10.15 -13.30
C GLN A 227 -11.45 11.11 -14.17
N ILE A 228 -11.22 11.14 -15.48
CA ILE A 228 -12.02 11.92 -16.45
C ILE A 228 -12.41 11.05 -17.65
N ASP A 229 -13.45 11.44 -18.39
CA ASP A 229 -13.99 10.65 -19.52
C ASP A 229 -12.93 10.35 -20.60
N LEU A 230 -12.02 11.28 -20.88
CA LEU A 230 -10.93 11.11 -21.86
C LEU A 230 -9.93 9.99 -21.50
N GLU A 231 -9.97 9.51 -20.25
CA GLU A 231 -9.09 8.44 -19.76
C GLU A 231 -9.80 7.08 -19.76
N LEU A 232 -11.06 7.01 -20.18
CA LEU A 232 -11.82 5.77 -20.25
C LEU A 232 -11.76 5.14 -21.66
N PRO A 233 -11.92 3.80 -21.77
CA PRO A 233 -11.99 2.84 -20.67
C PRO A 233 -10.66 2.72 -19.92
N GLU A 234 -10.73 2.38 -18.63
CA GLU A 234 -9.54 2.11 -17.81
C GLU A 234 -8.82 0.85 -18.34
N LYS A 235 -7.49 0.90 -18.42
CA LYS A 235 -6.66 -0.20 -18.93
C LYS A 235 -5.68 -0.68 -17.88
N ILE A 236 -5.39 -1.98 -17.87
CA ILE A 236 -4.43 -2.59 -16.95
C ILE A 236 -3.01 -2.37 -17.46
N LEU A 237 -2.10 -1.90 -16.60
CA LEU A 237 -0.68 -1.79 -16.93
C LEU A 237 -0.08 -3.17 -17.13
N GLY A 238 -0.25 -4.04 -16.15
CA GLY A 238 0.20 -5.42 -16.18
C GLY A 238 -0.34 -6.20 -14.98
N ALA A 239 -0.29 -7.52 -15.06
CA ALA A 239 -0.72 -8.40 -13.98
C ALA A 239 0.24 -9.57 -13.77
N VAL A 240 0.26 -10.07 -12.54
CA VAL A 240 1.05 -11.23 -12.13
C VAL A 240 0.24 -12.12 -11.20
N ARG A 241 0.30 -13.42 -11.44
CA ARG A 241 -0.12 -14.47 -10.50
C ARG A 241 1.13 -14.99 -9.82
N PHE A 242 1.11 -15.15 -8.50
CA PHE A 242 2.07 -16.01 -7.82
C PHE A 242 1.34 -17.04 -6.98
N SER A 243 1.96 -18.20 -6.81
CA SER A 243 1.38 -19.33 -6.08
C SER A 243 2.42 -19.97 -5.19
N GLU A 244 2.02 -20.28 -3.96
CA GLU A 244 2.75 -21.14 -3.04
C GLU A 244 4.21 -20.69 -2.84
N LEU A 245 4.45 -19.37 -2.77
CA LEU A 245 5.81 -18.83 -2.65
C LEU A 245 6.43 -19.33 -1.35
N ASN A 246 7.58 -19.98 -1.44
CA ASN A 246 8.32 -20.46 -0.29
C ASN A 246 9.29 -19.38 0.22
N PRO A 247 9.17 -18.88 1.47
CA PRO A 247 10.13 -17.93 2.03
C PRO A 247 11.57 -18.45 2.02
N ALA A 248 11.78 -19.77 2.07
CA ALA A 248 13.10 -20.38 1.99
C ALA A 248 13.73 -20.26 0.59
N SER A 249 12.93 -20.20 -0.48
CA SER A 249 13.42 -20.05 -1.86
C SER A 249 13.70 -18.60 -2.27
N ALA A 250 13.34 -17.63 -1.41
CA ALA A 250 13.65 -16.22 -1.65
C ALA A 250 15.16 -16.03 -1.86
N LYS A 251 15.54 -15.42 -2.98
CA LYS A 251 16.94 -15.19 -3.32
C LYS A 251 17.51 -14.11 -2.39
N PRO A 252 18.60 -14.39 -1.66
CA PRO A 252 19.25 -13.37 -0.85
C PRO A 252 19.84 -12.29 -1.76
N ILE A 253 19.63 -11.03 -1.42
CA ILE A 253 20.33 -9.91 -2.02
C ILE A 253 21.17 -9.24 -0.93
N ASP A 254 22.45 -9.04 -1.21
CA ASP A 254 23.32 -8.33 -0.28
C ASP A 254 22.79 -6.89 -0.16
N PRO A 255 22.72 -6.33 1.06
CA PRO A 255 22.55 -4.90 1.18
C PRO A 255 23.71 -4.21 0.43
N PRO A 256 23.49 -3.04 -0.18
CA PRO A 256 24.59 -2.28 -0.74
C PRO A 256 25.64 -2.10 0.36
N SER A 257 26.82 -2.70 0.16
CA SER A 257 27.94 -2.49 1.06
C SER A 257 28.38 -1.04 0.92
N ASP A 258 28.39 -0.28 2.02
CA ASP A 258 29.02 1.04 2.12
C ASP A 258 30.55 0.92 1.98
N GLU A 259 31.05 0.29 0.91
CA GLU A 259 32.47 0.31 0.55
C GLU A 259 32.78 1.57 -0.26
N ASN A 260 32.60 2.75 0.35
CA ASN A 260 33.44 3.93 0.07
C ASN A 260 33.28 5.12 1.04
N LEU A 261 33.03 4.87 2.33
CA LEU A 261 33.13 5.91 3.36
C LEU A 261 34.09 5.47 4.47
N GLN A 262 35.30 5.06 4.07
CA GLN A 262 36.46 5.06 4.95
C GLN A 262 37.40 6.22 4.58
N SER A 263 36.96 7.43 4.91
CA SER A 263 37.90 8.42 5.43
C SER A 263 37.19 9.31 6.45
N SER A 264 37.66 9.19 7.70
CA SER A 264 37.39 10.05 8.87
C SER A 264 36.04 9.85 9.61
N LEU A 265 36.06 9.02 10.66
CA LEU A 265 35.99 9.42 12.09
C LEU A 265 35.72 8.18 12.99
N PRO A 266 36.07 8.22 14.30
CA PRO A 266 36.61 7.05 15.01
C PRO A 266 35.56 6.08 15.56
N THR A 267 35.94 4.81 15.52
CA THR A 267 35.30 3.66 16.14
C THR A 267 35.24 3.82 17.66
N GLY A 268 34.05 4.05 18.23
CA GLY A 268 33.88 3.95 19.68
C GLY A 268 32.62 4.59 20.26
N PHE A 269 31.42 4.10 19.95
CA PHE A 269 30.25 4.43 20.79
C PHE A 269 29.09 3.39 20.85
N TRP A 270 29.24 2.16 20.32
CA TRP A 270 28.17 1.14 20.37
C TRP A 270 28.55 -0.17 21.07
N LYS A 271 29.35 -0.07 22.13
CA LYS A 271 29.46 -1.13 23.16
C LYS A 271 28.93 -0.62 24.50
N SER A 272 27.63 -0.35 24.59
CA SER A 272 26.86 -0.36 25.84
C SER A 272 25.36 -0.27 25.52
N ILE A 273 24.51 -0.78 26.40
CA ILE A 273 23.05 -1.01 26.25
C ILE A 273 22.69 -2.37 25.61
N GLY A 274 23.37 -3.43 26.06
CA GLY A 274 23.02 -4.81 25.69
C GLY A 274 23.34 -5.84 26.77
N GLN A 275 23.26 -5.48 28.06
CA GLN A 275 23.31 -6.42 29.18
C GLN A 275 22.54 -5.80 30.35
N GLY A 276 21.24 -6.08 30.48
CA GLY A 276 20.48 -5.45 31.56
C GLY A 276 19.00 -5.78 31.67
N PHE A 277 18.52 -6.94 31.23
CA PHE A 277 17.20 -7.47 31.65
C PHE A 277 17.17 -9.00 31.57
N SER A 278 17.81 -9.63 32.55
CA SER A 278 17.57 -11.05 32.87
C SER A 278 17.80 -11.23 34.36
N HIS A 279 16.76 -11.72 35.05
CA HIS A 279 16.62 -11.99 36.49
C HIS A 279 16.06 -10.87 37.37
N PHE A 280 14.74 -10.66 37.30
CA PHE A 280 13.93 -10.29 38.46
C PHE A 280 12.91 -11.39 38.72
N LEU A 281 13.32 -12.46 39.43
CA LEU A 281 12.41 -13.33 40.18
C LEU A 281 13.17 -13.97 41.36
N HIS A 282 12.68 -13.63 42.56
CA HIS A 282 12.81 -14.23 43.89
C HIS A 282 13.96 -13.88 44.86
N PRO A 283 13.64 -13.75 46.18
CA PRO A 283 14.49 -13.18 47.22
C PRO A 283 15.05 -14.22 48.20
N ASN A 284 16.24 -13.98 48.77
CA ASN A 284 16.58 -14.15 50.20
C ASN A 284 18.10 -14.18 50.44
N ALA A 285 18.43 -13.87 51.71
CA ALA A 285 19.73 -13.97 52.39
C ALA A 285 20.73 -12.85 52.06
N GLN A 286 21.54 -12.34 52.98
CA GLN A 286 21.55 -12.16 54.44
C GLN A 286 22.87 -11.41 54.69
N ASP A 287 22.90 -10.50 55.68
CA ASP A 287 24.09 -10.08 56.45
C ASP A 287 25.23 -9.36 55.67
N SER A 288 25.87 -8.30 56.15
CA SER A 288 25.89 -7.62 57.44
C SER A 288 26.76 -6.35 57.34
N ALA A 289 26.44 -5.38 58.21
CA ALA A 289 27.33 -4.35 58.80
C ALA A 289 27.96 -3.28 57.86
N SER A 290 28.10 -1.99 58.22
CA SER A 290 27.90 -1.26 59.47
C SER A 290 27.95 0.27 59.25
N ILE A 291 26.93 0.97 59.77
CA ILE A 291 26.92 2.16 60.66
C ILE A 291 28.03 3.23 60.53
N SER A 292 27.61 4.49 60.28
CA SER A 292 27.82 5.70 61.15
C SER A 292 27.16 6.95 60.50
N VAL A 293 25.97 7.40 60.90
CA VAL A 293 25.64 8.43 61.94
C VAL A 293 26.19 9.86 61.67
N SER A 294 25.36 10.69 60.99
CA SER A 294 24.79 12.02 61.37
C SER A 294 25.69 13.18 61.91
N PRO A 295 25.21 14.45 62.10
CA PRO A 295 24.00 15.15 61.59
C PRO A 295 24.18 16.67 61.21
N HIS A 296 23.10 17.28 60.67
CA HIS A 296 22.69 18.71 60.71
C HIS A 296 23.60 19.77 60.01
N GLU A 297 23.15 20.89 59.43
CA GLU A 297 22.08 21.83 59.81
C GLU A 297 21.70 22.79 58.63
N ASN A 298 20.59 23.51 58.80
CA ASN A 298 19.88 24.39 57.86
C ASN A 298 20.58 25.74 57.54
N GLY A 299 20.22 26.35 56.40
CA GLY A 299 20.46 27.78 56.14
C GLY A 299 19.91 28.31 54.82
N THR A 300 18.74 28.94 54.87
CA THR A 300 17.98 29.65 53.83
C THR A 300 18.72 30.89 53.29
N ILE A 301 18.54 31.27 52.00
CA ILE A 301 18.11 32.61 51.54
C ILE A 301 17.83 32.59 50.04
N THR A 302 16.75 33.31 49.71
CA THR A 302 16.08 33.57 48.43
C THR A 302 16.87 34.43 47.45
N ASP A 303 16.70 34.20 46.15
CA ASP A 303 16.45 35.32 45.24
C ASP A 303 15.46 34.93 44.11
N LYS A 304 14.54 35.85 43.83
CA LYS A 304 13.43 35.75 42.87
C LYS A 304 13.82 36.50 41.60
N GLY A 305 13.56 35.94 40.42
CA GLY A 305 13.64 36.72 39.19
C GLY A 305 13.21 35.99 37.93
N SER A 306 11.92 36.08 37.62
CA SER A 306 11.35 36.13 36.25
C SER A 306 11.44 34.88 35.35
N SER A 307 10.36 34.09 35.31
CA SER A 307 9.96 33.36 34.08
C SER A 307 8.48 32.95 34.12
N ASP A 308 7.57 33.89 33.90
CA ASP A 308 6.16 33.60 33.63
C ASP A 308 5.70 34.36 32.38
N GLU A 309 6.12 33.90 31.20
CA GLU A 309 5.43 34.26 29.95
C GLU A 309 5.71 33.33 28.75
N PHE A 310 5.80 32.00 28.95
CA PHE A 310 5.84 31.04 27.82
C PHE A 310 5.15 29.70 28.12
N LYS A 311 3.99 29.72 28.78
CA LYS A 311 3.14 28.53 28.99
C LYS A 311 1.69 28.79 28.58
N LYS A 312 1.43 28.95 27.28
CA LYS A 312 0.11 28.68 26.70
C LYS A 312 0.22 28.47 25.19
N CYS A 313 0.44 27.22 24.78
CA CYS A 313 -0.01 26.62 23.51
C CYS A 313 0.76 25.30 23.29
N ARG A 314 0.21 24.19 23.79
CA ARG A 314 0.37 22.83 23.26
C ARG A 314 -0.59 21.92 24.02
N ASN A 315 -1.86 22.00 23.65
CA ASN A 315 -2.73 20.84 23.78
C ASN A 315 -2.18 19.80 22.80
N ALA A 316 -1.51 18.78 23.33
CA ALA A 316 -1.14 17.61 22.56
C ALA A 316 -2.42 16.87 22.18
N LEU A 317 -2.68 16.79 20.88
CA LEU A 317 -3.63 15.88 20.27
C LEU A 317 -3.17 14.46 20.64
N LYS A 318 -3.81 13.85 21.65
CA LYS A 318 -3.66 12.40 21.90
C LYS A 318 -4.37 11.68 20.76
N VAL A 319 -3.60 11.27 19.75
CA VAL A 319 -4.05 10.25 18.80
C VAL A 319 -4.15 8.93 19.58
N PRO A 320 -5.31 8.25 19.62
CA PRO A 320 -5.42 6.99 20.35
C PRO A 320 -4.56 5.93 19.66
N GLN A 321 -3.61 5.39 20.41
CA GLN A 321 -2.80 4.25 20.00
C GLN A 321 -3.66 2.99 20.15
N PHE A 322 -4.24 2.51 19.06
CA PHE A 322 -4.93 1.22 19.04
C PHE A 322 -3.90 0.10 19.09
N THR A 323 -4.05 -0.79 20.07
CA THR A 323 -3.23 -2.01 20.19
C THR A 323 -4.05 -3.16 19.61
N ILE A 324 -3.59 -3.73 18.49
CA ILE A 324 -4.23 -4.88 17.82
C ILE A 324 -3.84 -6.13 18.62
N ASN A 325 -4.79 -6.73 19.33
CA ASN A 325 -4.53 -7.88 20.22
C ASN A 325 -5.30 -9.15 19.81
N SER A 326 -6.15 -9.09 18.80
CA SER A 326 -7.00 -10.22 18.39
C SER A 326 -7.18 -10.31 16.87
N PHE A 327 -7.46 -11.53 16.39
CA PHE A 327 -7.90 -11.81 15.02
C PHE A 327 -9.14 -11.00 14.61
N HIS A 328 -10.03 -10.67 15.57
CA HIS A 328 -11.18 -9.80 15.35
C HIS A 328 -10.79 -8.35 15.06
N ASP A 329 -9.70 -7.84 15.66
CA ASP A 329 -9.23 -6.47 15.44
C ASP A 329 -8.67 -6.32 14.02
N ILE A 330 -7.96 -7.35 13.51
CA ILE A 330 -7.45 -7.39 12.14
C ILE A 330 -8.61 -7.38 11.14
N LEU A 331 -9.67 -8.16 11.39
CA LEU A 331 -10.86 -8.19 10.53
C LEU A 331 -11.62 -6.87 10.53
N TRP A 332 -11.76 -6.22 11.68
CA TRP A 332 -12.42 -4.92 11.80
C TRP A 332 -11.65 -3.82 11.06
N VAL A 333 -10.33 -3.79 11.25
CA VAL A 333 -9.42 -2.85 10.62
C VAL A 333 -9.29 -3.10 9.10
N ALA A 334 -9.29 -4.36 8.66
CA ALA A 334 -9.31 -4.70 7.24
C ALA A 334 -10.61 -4.26 6.55
N ASN A 335 -11.75 -4.39 7.24
CA ASN A 335 -13.03 -3.93 6.72
C ASN A 335 -13.07 -2.39 6.54
N ASP A 336 -12.42 -1.64 7.43
CA ASP A 336 -12.24 -0.19 7.28
C ASP A 336 -11.29 0.16 6.13
N PHE A 337 -10.17 -0.56 5.98
CA PHE A 337 -9.22 -0.36 4.88
C PHE A 337 -9.84 -0.64 3.51
N LEU A 338 -10.68 -1.67 3.41
CA LEU A 338 -11.48 -1.96 2.21
C LEU A 338 -12.57 -0.90 1.99
N SER A 339 -13.13 -0.33 3.05
CA SER A 339 -14.16 0.74 2.97
C SER A 339 -13.58 2.09 2.51
N PHE A 340 -12.34 2.43 2.88
CA PHE A 340 -11.64 3.60 2.33
C PHE A 340 -11.36 3.49 0.83
N GLY A 341 -11.30 2.27 0.27
CA GLY A 341 -11.26 2.03 -1.17
C GLY A 341 -12.62 2.15 -1.88
N TYR A 342 -13.73 2.15 -1.14
CA TYR A 342 -15.09 2.13 -1.67
C TYR A 342 -15.84 3.47 -1.58
N SER A 343 -15.37 4.45 -0.81
CA SER A 343 -16.02 5.76 -0.66
C SER A 343 -15.69 6.75 -1.79
N GLY A 344 -16.02 6.37 -3.02
CA GLY A 344 -16.22 7.31 -4.14
C GLY A 344 -17.63 7.93 -4.10
N GLY A 345 -18.03 8.50 -2.96
CA GLY A 345 -19.31 9.17 -2.77
C GLY A 345 -19.11 10.67 -2.63
N ALA A 346 -19.60 11.44 -3.59
CA ALA A 346 -19.51 12.89 -3.62
C ALA A 346 -20.15 13.52 -2.36
N ILE A 347 -19.36 14.24 -1.57
CA ILE A 347 -19.89 15.22 -0.62
C ILE A 347 -19.88 16.58 -1.33
N SER A 348 -21.05 16.96 -1.84
CA SER A 348 -21.35 18.31 -2.30
C SER A 348 -21.37 19.25 -1.08
N GLY A 349 -20.24 19.91 -0.80
CA GLY A 349 -20.17 21.04 0.11
C GLY A 349 -20.36 22.35 -0.66
N ALA A 350 -21.51 22.98 -0.49
CA ALA A 350 -21.82 24.29 -1.02
C ALA A 350 -20.81 25.35 -0.52
N GLY A 351 -20.22 26.11 -1.44
CA GLY A 351 -19.39 27.27 -1.11
C GLY A 351 -20.25 28.49 -0.73
N PRO A 352 -19.80 29.36 0.18
CA PRO A 352 -20.47 30.62 0.44
C PRO A 352 -19.92 31.70 -0.50
N ASN A 353 -20.71 32.08 -1.51
CA ASN A 353 -20.51 33.37 -2.20
C ASN A 353 -21.43 34.39 -1.54
N GLY A 354 -20.85 35.30 -0.75
CA GLY A 354 -21.47 36.55 -0.37
C GLY A 354 -21.05 37.64 -1.34
N VAL A 355 -22.01 38.24 -2.06
CA VAL A 355 -21.88 39.58 -2.64
C VAL A 355 -23.24 40.28 -2.56
N PHE A 356 -23.20 41.49 -2.05
CA PHE A 356 -24.27 42.49 -1.93
C PHE A 356 -24.86 42.93 -3.27
N GLY A 357 -26.14 43.31 -3.29
CA GLY A 357 -26.77 44.06 -4.36
C GLY A 357 -28.26 44.29 -4.09
N THR A 358 -28.67 45.56 -4.08
CA THR A 358 -29.90 46.12 -3.52
C THR A 358 -31.10 46.16 -4.47
N ASP A 359 -32.26 46.44 -3.86
CA ASP A 359 -33.45 47.14 -4.36
C ASP A 359 -34.58 46.37 -5.07
N GLY A 360 -35.75 46.44 -4.42
CA GLY A 360 -36.92 47.07 -5.03
C GLY A 360 -38.16 46.19 -5.23
N GLY A 361 -39.24 46.51 -4.51
CA GLY A 361 -40.62 46.38 -5.01
C GLY A 361 -41.59 45.49 -4.23
N GLU A 362 -42.42 46.14 -3.40
CA GLU A 362 -43.89 46.00 -3.25
C GLU A 362 -44.60 44.75 -3.85
N SER A 363 -45.67 44.16 -3.30
CA SER A 363 -46.54 44.40 -2.15
C SER A 363 -47.66 43.32 -2.17
N VAL A 364 -48.42 43.24 -1.06
CA VAL A 364 -49.82 42.77 -0.91
C VAL A 364 -50.11 41.32 -0.43
N ALA A 365 -50.47 41.30 0.87
CA ALA A 365 -51.61 40.68 1.57
C ALA A 365 -51.76 39.15 1.72
N GLY A 366 -52.04 38.76 2.96
CA GLY A 366 -52.69 37.49 3.30
C GLY A 366 -52.70 37.19 4.81
N PHE A 367 -53.80 37.52 5.46
CA PHE A 367 -54.17 37.31 6.87
C PHE A 367 -53.83 35.95 7.52
N GLY A 368 -53.58 35.97 8.85
CA GLY A 368 -54.31 35.06 9.75
C GLY A 368 -53.53 34.42 10.91
N GLY A 369 -53.89 34.78 12.15
CA GLY A 369 -54.05 33.82 13.25
C GLY A 369 -52.89 33.64 14.23
N GLY A 370 -53.07 34.12 15.46
CA GLY A 370 -52.14 33.93 16.58
C GLY A 370 -52.21 32.56 17.27
N GLY A 371 -51.24 32.31 18.15
CA GLY A 371 -51.19 31.17 19.05
C GLY A 371 -49.92 31.20 19.92
N VAL A 372 -50.10 31.06 21.22
CA VAL A 372 -49.19 31.40 22.31
C VAL A 372 -48.74 30.11 23.02
N ILE A 373 -47.44 30.00 23.33
CA ILE A 373 -46.72 29.23 24.40
C ILE A 373 -46.90 27.70 24.46
N GLY A 374 -45.77 26.99 24.61
CA GLY A 374 -45.73 25.64 25.18
C GLY A 374 -44.36 24.97 25.05
N SER A 375 -43.50 25.13 26.07
CA SER A 375 -42.30 24.32 26.27
C SER A 375 -42.69 22.92 26.77
N GLU A 376 -42.10 21.85 26.23
CA GLU A 376 -41.92 20.62 26.99
C GLU A 376 -40.79 19.77 26.39
N CYS A 377 -39.86 19.39 27.28
CA CYS A 377 -38.78 18.45 27.01
C CYS A 377 -39.32 17.03 27.10
N GLY A 378 -39.03 16.19 26.11
CA GLY A 378 -39.32 14.75 26.15
C GLY A 378 -38.30 14.02 25.30
N GLY A 379 -37.34 13.35 25.96
CA GLY A 379 -36.38 12.48 25.31
C GLY A 379 -36.93 11.07 25.15
N GLU A 380 -36.71 10.47 23.99
CA GLU A 380 -36.80 9.01 23.82
C GLU A 380 -35.61 8.50 23.02
N ARG A 381 -34.98 7.46 23.57
CA ARG A 381 -33.88 6.69 22.97
C ARG A 381 -34.49 5.66 22.02
N GLY A 382 -34.31 5.85 20.72
CA GLY A 382 -34.59 4.81 19.73
C GLY A 382 -33.45 3.80 19.64
N TYR A 383 -33.62 2.62 20.24
CA TYR A 383 -32.85 1.42 19.88
C TYR A 383 -33.42 0.86 18.58
N ILE A 384 -32.61 0.80 17.51
CA ILE A 384 -32.96 0.06 16.29
C ILE A 384 -32.33 -1.34 16.39
N GLN A 385 -33.20 -2.33 16.51
CA GLN A 385 -32.91 -3.76 16.54
C GLN A 385 -32.99 -4.31 15.10
N PHE A 386 -31.88 -4.80 14.54
CA PHE A 386 -31.89 -5.54 13.27
C PHE A 386 -31.98 -7.04 13.55
N GLY A 387 -33.09 -7.66 13.13
CA GLY A 387 -33.24 -9.11 13.04
C GLY A 387 -32.74 -9.66 11.69
N PRO A 388 -32.35 -10.95 11.60
CA PRO A 388 -31.74 -11.53 10.41
C PRO A 388 -32.81 -12.00 9.42
N LEU A 389 -32.64 -11.68 8.12
CA LEU A 389 -33.46 -12.30 7.07
C LEU A 389 -32.69 -13.44 6.38
N LEU A 390 -33.32 -14.61 6.45
CA LEU A 390 -32.89 -15.92 6.00
C LEU A 390 -32.79 -16.03 4.47
N ALA A 391 -31.89 -16.92 4.06
CA ALA A 391 -31.73 -17.45 2.72
C ALA A 391 -32.97 -18.23 2.23
N HIS A 392 -33.23 -18.18 0.93
CA HIS A 392 -33.94 -19.25 0.23
C HIS A 392 -33.31 -19.52 -1.14
N ARG A 393 -32.74 -20.73 -1.27
CA ARG A 393 -32.49 -21.42 -2.54
C ARG A 393 -33.83 -21.92 -3.08
N GLU A 394 -34.04 -21.84 -4.38
CA GLU A 394 -34.89 -22.78 -5.12
C GLU A 394 -34.16 -23.28 -6.37
N LEU A 395 -34.23 -24.60 -6.52
CA LEU A 395 -33.75 -25.44 -7.61
C LEU A 395 -34.98 -25.92 -8.39
N ALA A 396 -34.98 -25.78 -9.71
CA ALA A 396 -35.71 -26.58 -10.72
C ALA A 396 -35.29 -26.00 -12.10
N ARG A 397 -34.94 -26.69 -13.19
CA ARG A 397 -35.07 -28.06 -13.77
C ARG A 397 -33.85 -28.19 -14.74
N MET A 398 -33.27 -29.32 -15.14
CA MET A 398 -33.65 -30.72 -15.38
C MET A 398 -32.45 -31.63 -15.06
#